data_AF-A0A6M0FIZ8-F1
#
_entry.id   AF-A0A6M0FIZ8-F1
#
_cell.length_a   1.000
_cell.length_b   1.000
_cell.length_c   1.000
_cell.angle_alpha   90.00
_cell.angle_beta   90.00
_cell.angle_gamma   90.00
#
_symmetry.space_group_name_H-M   'P 1'
#
loop_
_entity.id
_entity.type
_entity.pdbx_description
1 polymer ?
#
loop_
_entity_poly.entity_id
_entity_poly.type
_entity_poly.pdbx_seq_one_letter_code
_entity_poly.pdbx_strand_id
1 'polypeptide(L)'
;MSQTFGKVIRKARKEKEYSQRELAKLVGVDYTYLSKLENDRAGYPPSEDVIQALAYHLDLSEQEEDLKHLAGRIKPDDAKVFEELVRKYKEVPALLRQMRDEPEFAKKILRQTKQSESEEK
;
A
#
# COMPACT_ATOMS: atom_id res chain seq x y z
N MET A 1 2.53 -13.05 -11.51
CA MET A 1 2.07 -12.81 -10.12
C MET A 1 2.20 -11.32 -9.85
N SER A 2 1.16 -10.66 -9.32
CA SER A 2 1.29 -9.26 -8.89
C SER A 2 2.34 -9.16 -7.77
N GLN A 3 3.20 -8.14 -7.86
CA GLN A 3 4.20 -7.83 -6.86
C GLN A 3 3.48 -7.25 -5.63
N THR A 4 3.70 -7.82 -4.45
CA THR A 4 3.11 -7.34 -3.18
C THR A 4 4.16 -6.61 -2.35
N PHE A 5 3.73 -5.72 -1.45
CA PHE A 5 4.63 -5.05 -0.51
C PHE A 5 5.57 -6.03 0.19
N GLY A 6 5.03 -7.11 0.77
CA GLY A 6 5.81 -8.12 1.48
C GLY A 6 6.87 -8.79 0.61
N LYS A 7 6.55 -9.08 -0.65
CA LYS A 7 7.49 -9.68 -1.59
C LYS A 7 8.61 -8.73 -1.98
N VAL A 8 8.33 -7.43 -2.16
CA VAL A 8 9.36 -6.41 -2.48
C VAL A 8 10.37 -6.34 -1.34
N ILE A 9 9.90 -6.10 -0.11
CA ILE A 9 10.80 -5.92 1.04
C ILE A 9 11.58 -7.20 1.34
N ARG A 10 10.95 -8.39 1.19
CA ARG A 10 11.63 -9.67 1.42
C ARG A 10 12.73 -9.93 0.41
N LYS A 11 12.51 -9.55 -0.85
CA LYS A 11 13.50 -9.67 -1.91
C LYS A 11 14.69 -8.76 -1.61
N ALA A 12 14.44 -7.46 -1.40
CA ALA A 12 15.50 -6.49 -1.13
C ALA A 12 16.28 -6.82 0.16
N ARG A 13 15.61 -7.30 1.22
CA ARG A 13 16.28 -7.76 2.45
C ARG A 13 17.29 -8.86 2.15
N LYS A 14 16.92 -9.84 1.33
CA LYS A 14 17.81 -10.95 0.97
C LYS A 14 18.96 -10.49 0.09
N GLU A 15 18.75 -9.54 -0.82
CA GLU A 15 19.80 -8.93 -1.64
C GLU A 15 20.80 -8.15 -0.79
N LYS A 16 20.35 -7.57 0.33
CA LYS A 16 21.18 -6.96 1.37
C LYS A 16 21.81 -7.95 2.36
N GLU A 17 21.52 -9.24 2.20
CA GLU A 17 21.98 -10.32 3.09
C GLU A 17 21.56 -10.18 4.57
N TYR A 18 20.54 -9.36 4.86
CA TYR A 18 20.03 -9.20 6.22
C TYR A 18 19.16 -10.39 6.62
N SER A 19 19.32 -10.86 7.86
CA SER A 19 18.30 -11.63 8.55
C SER A 19 17.08 -10.75 8.87
N GLN A 20 15.93 -11.37 9.13
CA GLN A 20 14.75 -10.62 9.57
C GLN A 20 15.00 -9.87 10.89
N ARG A 21 15.80 -10.42 11.81
CA ARG A 21 16.11 -9.76 13.09
C ARG A 21 16.96 -8.52 12.90
N GLU A 22 17.93 -8.57 11.99
CA GLU A 22 18.79 -7.42 11.67
C GLU A 22 17.98 -6.29 11.04
N LEU A 23 17.19 -6.57 10.00
CA LEU A 23 16.37 -5.55 9.38
C LEU A 23 15.34 -4.97 10.36
N ALA A 24 14.70 -5.82 11.16
CA ALA A 24 13.73 -5.36 12.16
C ALA A 24 14.37 -4.40 13.17
N LYS A 25 15.61 -4.69 13.61
CA LYS A 25 16.38 -3.80 14.49
C LYS A 25 16.71 -2.47 13.82
N LEU A 26 17.12 -2.47 12.55
CA LEU A 26 17.42 -1.25 11.78
C LEU A 26 16.18 -0.37 11.62
N VAL A 27 15.04 -0.99 11.29
CA VAL A 27 13.75 -0.31 11.09
C VAL A 27 13.08 0.10 12.42
N GLY A 28 13.52 -0.45 13.55
CA GLY A 28 12.96 -0.15 14.87
C GLY A 28 11.62 -0.86 15.15
N VAL A 29 11.43 -2.06 14.60
CA VAL A 29 10.20 -2.86 14.77
C VAL A 29 10.48 -4.25 15.33
N ASP A 30 9.46 -4.94 15.80
CA ASP A 30 9.57 -6.34 16.21
C ASP A 30 9.76 -7.27 14.99
N TYR A 31 10.63 -8.28 15.11
CA TYR A 31 10.92 -9.19 13.99
C TYR A 31 9.70 -10.02 13.56
N THR A 32 8.77 -10.31 14.48
CA THR A 32 7.51 -11.00 14.15
C THR A 32 6.60 -10.11 13.31
N TYR A 33 6.64 -8.79 13.54
CA TYR A 33 5.92 -7.82 12.72
C TYR A 33 6.53 -7.75 11.32
N LEU A 34 7.86 -7.60 11.19
CA LEU A 34 8.53 -7.65 9.89
C LEU A 34 8.23 -8.96 9.15
N SER A 35 8.23 -10.09 9.85
CA SER A 35 7.87 -11.38 9.25
C SER A 35 6.42 -11.42 8.76
N LYS A 36 5.47 -10.82 9.48
CA LYS A 36 4.08 -10.68 9.00
C LYS A 36 4.01 -9.81 7.75
N LEU A 37 4.76 -8.71 7.70
CA LEU A 37 4.83 -7.85 6.50
C LEU A 37 5.35 -8.63 5.30
N GLU A 38 6.49 -9.32 5.42
CA GLU A 38 7.12 -10.09 4.34
C GLU A 38 6.28 -11.25 3.79
N ASN A 39 5.30 -11.71 4.57
CA ASN A 39 4.41 -12.80 4.20
C ASN A 39 2.98 -12.33 3.86
N ASP A 40 2.76 -11.03 3.71
CA ASP A 40 1.44 -10.43 3.42
C ASP A 40 0.36 -10.83 4.46
N ARG A 41 0.77 -10.96 5.74
CA ARG A 41 -0.08 -11.36 6.89
C ARG A 41 -0.30 -10.23 7.90
N ALA A 42 0.16 -9.02 7.61
CA ALA A 42 -0.13 -7.86 8.44
C ALA A 42 -1.62 -7.50 8.29
N GLY A 43 -2.32 -7.29 9.41
CA GLY A 43 -3.74 -6.94 9.40
C GLY A 43 -4.00 -5.47 9.06
N TYR A 44 -2.95 -4.66 8.95
CA TYR A 44 -3.01 -3.24 8.63
C TYR A 44 -1.73 -2.79 7.90
N PRO A 45 -1.80 -1.75 7.06
CA PRO A 45 -0.62 -1.14 6.43
C PRO A 45 0.40 -0.64 7.47
N PRO A 46 1.72 -0.80 7.26
CA PRO A 46 2.73 -0.15 8.09
C PRO A 46 2.59 1.37 8.11
N SER A 47 3.09 2.00 9.19
CA SER A 47 3.18 3.46 9.27
C SER A 47 4.14 4.01 8.22
N GLU A 48 4.00 5.30 7.92
CA GLU A 48 4.87 5.99 6.96
C GLU A 48 6.34 5.93 7.38
N ASP A 49 6.64 6.17 8.66
CA ASP A 49 7.99 6.06 9.22
C ASP A 49 8.59 4.66 9.01
N VAL A 50 7.78 3.60 9.14
CA VAL A 50 8.25 2.22 8.92
C VAL A 50 8.51 1.97 7.45
N ILE A 51 7.64 2.47 6.55
CA ILE A 51 7.84 2.36 5.10
C ILE A 51 9.09 3.14 4.68
N GLN A 52 9.30 4.33 5.21
CA GLN A 52 10.47 5.16 4.94
C GLN A 52 11.76 4.50 5.44
N ALA A 53 11.76 3.98 6.67
CA ALA A 53 12.91 3.26 7.22
C ALA A 53 13.22 1.98 6.42
N LEU A 54 12.19 1.25 5.99
CA LEU A 54 12.35 0.10 5.09
C LEU A 54 12.95 0.53 3.75
N ALA A 55 12.44 1.61 3.16
CA ALA A 55 12.94 2.13 1.88
C ALA A 55 14.42 2.51 2.00
N TYR A 56 14.78 3.23 3.06
CA TYR A 56 16.15 3.65 3.32
C TYR A 56 17.12 2.47 3.52
N HIS A 57 16.80 1.53 4.42
CA HIS A 57 17.72 0.42 4.73
C HIS A 57 17.81 -0.66 3.64
N LEU A 58 16.85 -0.68 2.70
CA LEU A 58 16.80 -1.63 1.61
C LEU A 58 17.23 -1.05 0.26
N ASP A 59 17.75 0.18 0.21
CA ASP A 59 18.07 0.93 -1.03
C ASP A 59 16.86 1.06 -1.98
N LEU A 60 15.66 1.25 -1.44
CA LEU A 60 14.41 1.43 -2.19
C LEU A 60 13.86 2.85 -2.08
N SER A 61 14.69 3.84 -1.74
CA SER A 61 14.26 5.23 -1.54
C SER A 61 13.56 5.83 -2.76
N GLU A 62 14.00 5.49 -3.98
CA GLU A 62 13.35 5.93 -5.22
C GLU A 62 11.96 5.30 -5.43
N GLN A 63 11.69 4.19 -4.74
CA GLN A 63 10.46 3.41 -4.83
C GLN A 63 9.57 3.61 -3.59
N GLU A 64 9.84 4.60 -2.74
CA GLU A 64 9.10 4.82 -1.49
C GLU A 64 7.59 5.02 -1.75
N GLU A 65 7.23 5.83 -2.76
CA GLU A 65 5.81 6.06 -3.11
C GLU A 65 5.14 4.78 -3.64
N ASP A 66 5.86 3.94 -4.40
CA ASP A 66 5.39 2.63 -4.83
C ASP A 66 5.18 1.71 -3.61
N LEU A 67 6.07 1.75 -2.62
CA LEU A 67 5.94 0.99 -1.39
C LEU A 67 4.72 1.45 -0.57
N LYS A 68 4.47 2.76 -0.47
CA LYS A 68 3.25 3.29 0.16
C LYS A 68 1.98 2.79 -0.55
N HIS A 69 1.99 2.82 -1.88
CA HIS A 69 0.88 2.30 -2.69
C HIS A 69 0.66 0.80 -2.46
N LEU A 70 1.73 -0.01 -2.56
CA LEU A 70 1.68 -1.46 -2.36
C LEU A 70 1.27 -1.85 -0.93
N ALA A 71 1.64 -1.04 0.07
CA ALA A 71 1.22 -1.23 1.46
C ALA A 71 -0.27 -0.95 1.66
N GLY A 72 -0.96 -0.31 0.70
CA GLY A 72 -2.33 0.16 0.85
C GLY A 72 -2.43 1.40 1.76
N ARG A 73 -1.36 2.19 1.85
CA ARG A 73 -1.33 3.44 2.62
C ARG A 73 -1.90 4.58 1.77
N ILE A 74 -2.90 5.27 2.31
CA ILE A 74 -3.46 6.50 1.73
C ILE A 74 -2.94 7.73 2.47
N LYS A 75 -2.79 8.86 1.76
CA LYS A 75 -2.35 10.12 2.35
C LYS A 75 -3.41 10.65 3.32
N PRO A 76 -3.03 11.45 4.33
CA PRO A 76 -3.99 12.02 5.28
C PRO A 76 -5.13 12.80 4.62
N ASP A 77 -4.85 13.53 3.54
CA ASP A 77 -5.88 14.30 2.83
C ASP A 77 -6.85 13.39 2.05
N ASP A 78 -6.34 12.33 1.41
CA ASP A 78 -7.18 11.32 0.75
C ASP A 78 -8.07 10.57 1.76
N ALA A 79 -7.56 10.33 2.97
CA ALA A 79 -8.34 9.72 4.05
C ALA A 79 -9.51 10.61 4.47
N LYS A 80 -9.33 11.94 4.55
CA LYS A 80 -10.43 12.88 4.84
C LYS A 80 -11.49 12.84 3.75
N VAL A 81 -11.08 12.87 2.49
CA VAL A 81 -12.00 12.74 1.33
C VAL A 81 -12.79 11.44 1.45
N PHE A 82 -12.12 10.34 1.78
CA PHE A 82 -12.77 9.05 1.97
C PHE A 82 -13.80 9.07 3.11
N GLU A 83 -13.45 9.64 4.26
CA GLU A 83 -14.38 9.80 5.40
C GLU A 83 -15.61 10.63 5.02
N GLU A 84 -15.42 11.71 4.28
CA GLU A 84 -16.52 12.55 3.77
C GLU A 84 -17.43 11.76 2.83
N LEU A 85 -16.87 10.96 1.91
CA LEU A 85 -17.63 10.12 1.00
C LEU A 85 -18.47 9.07 1.74
N VAL A 86 -17.89 8.41 2.74
CA VAL A 86 -18.61 7.41 3.56
C VAL A 86 -19.74 8.05 4.36
N ARG A 87 -19.55 9.29 4.84
CA ARG A 87 -20.62 10.05 5.53
C ARG A 87 -21.74 10.47 4.57
N LYS A 88 -21.38 10.86 3.35
CA LYS A 88 -22.32 11.38 2.35
C LYS A 88 -23.11 10.27 1.65
N TYR A 89 -22.49 9.14 1.39
CA TYR A 89 -23.06 8.05 0.60
C TYR A 89 -22.95 6.71 1.34
N LYS A 90 -24.10 6.15 1.75
CA LYS A 90 -24.17 4.89 2.51
C LYS A 90 -23.69 3.67 1.69
N GLU A 91 -23.68 3.81 0.38
CA GLU A 91 -23.35 2.78 -0.60
C GLU A 91 -21.84 2.63 -0.79
N VAL A 92 -21.01 3.60 -0.36
CA VAL A 92 -19.56 3.58 -0.57
C VAL A 92 -18.90 2.28 -0.09
N PRO A 93 -19.17 1.75 1.11
CA PRO A 93 -18.57 0.46 1.52
C PRO A 93 -18.97 -0.72 0.63
N ALA A 94 -20.20 -0.74 0.09
CA ALA A 94 -20.66 -1.78 -0.82
C ALA A 94 -19.97 -1.65 -2.19
N LEU A 95 -19.86 -0.42 -2.70
CA LEU A 95 -19.13 -0.11 -3.93
C LEU A 95 -17.68 -0.59 -3.86
N LEU A 96 -16.96 -0.30 -2.77
CA LEU A 96 -15.56 -0.73 -2.60
C LEU A 96 -15.40 -2.25 -2.57
N ARG A 97 -16.31 -2.96 -1.89
CA ARG A 97 -16.30 -4.44 -1.90
C ARG A 97 -16.53 -4.97 -3.30
N GLN A 98 -17.49 -4.42 -4.03
CA GLN A 98 -17.74 -4.81 -5.42
C GLN A 98 -16.53 -4.53 -6.31
N MET A 99 -15.88 -3.36 -6.17
CA MET A 99 -14.65 -3.05 -6.90
C MET A 99 -13.51 -4.03 -6.61
N ARG A 100 -13.39 -4.51 -5.37
CA ARG A 100 -12.39 -5.52 -4.98
C ARG A 100 -12.70 -6.89 -5.59
N ASP A 101 -13.97 -7.29 -5.53
CA ASP A 101 -14.40 -8.65 -5.91
C ASP A 101 -14.62 -8.79 -7.43
N GLU A 102 -14.88 -7.68 -8.14
CA GLU A 102 -15.12 -7.61 -9.59
C GLU A 102 -14.14 -6.64 -10.29
N PRO A 103 -12.95 -7.13 -10.75
CA PRO A 103 -11.93 -6.26 -11.33
C PRO A 103 -12.35 -5.49 -12.60
N GLU A 104 -13.22 -6.07 -13.43
CA GLU A 104 -13.71 -5.41 -14.64
C GLU A 104 -14.68 -4.27 -14.32
N PHE A 105 -15.46 -4.40 -13.24
CA PHE A 105 -16.29 -3.31 -12.73
C PHE A 105 -15.41 -2.14 -12.26
N ALA A 106 -14.35 -2.41 -11.47
CA ALA A 106 -13.41 -1.38 -11.03
C ALA A 106 -12.75 -0.66 -12.22
N LYS A 107 -12.27 -1.40 -13.23
CA LYS A 107 -11.66 -0.82 -14.44
C LYS A 107 -12.64 0.08 -15.20
N LYS A 108 -13.91 -0.31 -15.30
CA LYS A 108 -14.95 0.48 -15.98
C LYS A 108 -15.14 1.84 -15.30
N ILE A 109 -15.29 1.86 -13.98
CA ILE A 109 -15.46 3.10 -13.20
C ILE A 109 -14.23 4.01 -13.35
N LEU A 110 -13.02 3.46 -13.19
CA LEU A 110 -11.77 4.22 -13.29
C LEU A 110 -11.53 4.82 -14.69
N ARG A 111 -12.01 4.18 -15.76
CA ARG A 111 -11.92 4.72 -17.13
C ARG A 111 -12.82 5.94 -17.33
N GLN A 112 -14.02 5.93 -16.77
CA GLN A 112 -14.97 7.04 -16.91
C GLN A 112 -14.43 8.32 -16.28
N THR A 113 -13.73 8.23 -15.14
CA THR A 113 -13.12 9.39 -14.48
C THR A 113 -11.97 10.01 -15.29
N LYS A 114 -11.19 9.20 -16.02
CA LYS A 114 -10.12 9.71 -16.89
C LYS A 114 -10.63 10.34 -18.19
N GLN A 115 -11.81 9.94 -18.66
CA GLN A 115 -12.41 10.51 -19.88
C GLN A 115 -13.08 11.86 -19.63
N SER A 116 -13.68 12.07 -18.44
CA SER A 116 -14.24 13.37 -18.07
C SER A 116 -13.19 14.48 -17.93
N GLU A 117 -11.95 14.17 -17.53
CA GLU A 117 -10.86 15.16 -17.47
C GLU A 117 -10.33 15.58 -18.85
N SER A 118 -10.56 14.76 -19.89
CA SER A 118 -10.10 15.03 -21.27
C SER A 118 -11.12 15.77 -22.14
N GLU A 119 -12.38 15.86 -21.73
CA GLU A 119 -13.42 16.59 -22.46
C GLU A 119 -13.61 18.04 -21.97
N GLU A 120 -12.96 18.43 -20.86
CA GLU A 120 -12.98 19.80 -20.31
C GLU A 120 -11.71 20.64 -20.63
N LYS A 121 -10.86 20.19 -21.57
CA LYS A 121 -9.71 20.97 -22.06
C LYS A 121 -9.81 21.35 -23.53
#